data_AF-A0A7W1IXX6-F1
#
_entry.id   AF-A0A7W1IXX6-F1
#
_cell.length_a   1.000
_cell.length_b   1.000
_cell.length_c   1.000
_cell.angle_alpha   90.00
_cell.angle_beta   90.00
_cell.angle_gamma   90.00
#
_symmetry.space_group_name_H-M   'P 1'
#
loop_
_entity.id
_entity.type
_entity.pdbx_description
1 polymer ?
#
loop_
_entity_poly.entity_id
_entity_poly.type
_entity_poly.pdbx_seq_one_letter_code
_entity_poly.pdbx_strand_id
1 'polypeptide(L)' 'MAEQFDVTIIGSGPGGYVAAVRAGQLGLKVAIVEKEK' A
#
# COMPACT_ATOMS: atom_id res chain seq x y z
N MET A 1 -17.18 -6.86 -7.13
CA MET A 1 -17.27 -5.87 -6.04
C MET A 1 -15.89 -5.21 -5.92
N ALA A 2 -15.83 -3.90 -5.65
CA ALA A 2 -14.55 -3.25 -5.39
C ALA A 2 -13.98 -3.77 -4.06
N GLU A 3 -12.70 -4.10 -4.03
CA GLU A 3 -12.03 -4.40 -2.76
C GLU A 3 -11.88 -3.11 -1.95
N GLN A 4 -12.30 -3.16 -0.69
CA GLN A 4 -12.10 -2.05 0.25
C GLN A 4 -10.72 -2.22 0.90
N PHE A 5 -9.98 -1.13 1.02
CA PHE A 5 -8.68 -1.03 1.66
C PHE A 5 -8.71 0.14 2.65
N ASP A 6 -7.99 0.00 3.76
CA ASP A 6 -7.88 1.09 4.74
C ASP A 6 -6.87 2.14 4.29
N VAL A 7 -5.85 1.72 3.53
CA VAL A 7 -4.79 2.59 3.01
C VAL A 7 -4.42 2.19 1.59
N THR A 8 -4.36 3.18 0.69
CA THR A 8 -3.84 3.02 -0.68
C THR A 8 -2.58 3.85 -0.84
N ILE A 9 -1.49 3.22 -1.27
CA ILE A 9 -0.18 3.84 -1.48
C ILE A 9 0.11 3.85 -2.98
N ILE A 10 0.44 5.03 -3.52
CA ILE A 10 0.83 5.19 -4.92
C ILE A 10 2.35 5.29 -4.99
N GLY A 11 2.97 4.33 -5.67
CA GLY A 11 4.42 4.15 -5.78
C GLY A 11 4.96 3.09 -4.81
N SER A 12 5.78 2.17 -5.31
CA SER A 12 6.39 1.06 -4.55
C SER A 12 7.89 1.24 -4.29
N GLY A 13 8.43 2.43 -4.58
CA GLY A 13 9.80 2.80 -4.23
C GLY A 13 10.09 2.77 -2.71
N PRO A 14 11.30 3.15 -2.28
CA PRO A 14 11.74 2.96 -0.89
C PRO A 14 10.78 3.53 0.16
N GLY A 15 10.20 4.70 -0.08
CA GLY A 15 9.20 5.29 0.82
C GLY A 15 7.86 4.56 0.81
N GLY A 16 7.37 4.16 -0.36
CA GLY A 16 6.07 3.51 -0.52
C GLY A 16 6.04 2.11 0.09
N TYR A 17 7.11 1.33 -0.13
CA TYR A 17 7.26 0.01 0.48
C TYR A 17 7.35 0.09 2.01
N VAL A 18 8.16 1.00 2.56
CA VAL A 18 8.30 1.19 4.01
C VAL A 18 6.97 1.62 4.64
N ALA A 19 6.23 2.53 3.99
CA ALA A 19 4.91 2.94 4.43
C ALA A 19 3.91 1.76 4.43
N ALA A 20 3.94 0.91 3.40
CA ALA A 20 3.06 -0.25 3.30
C ALA A 20 3.35 -1.29 4.38
N VAL A 21 4.63 -1.60 4.63
CA VAL A 21 5.06 -2.50 5.70
C VAL A 21 4.59 -1.97 7.05
N ARG A 22 4.78 -0.67 7.32
CA ARG A 22 4.35 -0.08 8.59
C ARG A 22 2.84 -0.11 8.76
N ALA A 23 2.08 0.18 7.70
CA ALA A 23 0.62 0.11 7.72
C ALA A 23 0.12 -1.34 7.95
N GLY A 24 0.74 -2.34 7.33
CA GLY A 24 0.43 -3.76 7.58
C GLY A 24 0.73 -4.20 9.02
N GLN A 25 1.83 -3.71 9.62
CA GLN A 25 2.14 -3.96 11.04
C GLN A 25 1.10 -3.37 12.01
N LEU A 26 0.39 -2.31 11.59
CA LEU A 26 -0.71 -1.71 12.34
C LEU A 26 -2.04 -2.41 12.10
N GLY A 27 -2.06 -3.51 11.33
CA GLY A 27 -3.26 -4.30 11.04
C GLY A 27 -4.16 -3.71 9.95
N LEU A 28 -3.68 -2.70 9.21
CA LEU A 28 -4.44 -2.08 8.12
C LEU A 28 -4.37 -2.95 6.86
N LYS A 29 -5.49 -3.03 6.12
CA LYS A 29 -5.51 -3.64 4.79
C LYS A 29 -4.98 -2.62 3.77
N VAL A 30 -3.80 -2.90 3.21
CA VAL A 30 -3.06 -1.97 2.35
C VAL A 30 -3.10 -2.39 0.89
N ALA A 31 -3.37 -1.44 -0.01
CA ALA A 31 -3.12 -1.56 -1.44
C ALA A 31 -1.88 -0.75 -1.83
N ILE A 32 -0.96 -1.33 -2.60
CA ILE A 32 0.13 -0.59 -3.25
C ILE A 32 -0.17 -0.57 -4.76
N VAL A 33 -0.12 0.61 -5.35
CA VAL A 33 -0.31 0.83 -6.79
C VAL A 33 0.97 1.44 -7.34
N GLU A 34 1.71 0.68 -8.13
CA GLU A 34 2.86 1.17 -8.89
C GLU A 34 2.54 1.12 -10.38
N LYS A 35 3.02 2.12 -11.12
CA LYS A 35 3.02 2.06 -12.57
C LYS A 35 4.22 1.24 -13.00
N GLU A 36 4.02 -0.05 -13.27
CA GLU A 36 4.98 -0.76 -14.11
C GLU A 36 4.94 -0.20 -15.55
N LYS A 37 6.07 -0.32 -16.25
CA LYS A 37 6.15 -0.04 -17.68
C LYS A 37 5.49 -1.16 -18.47
#